data_AF-A0A1X7SPZ5-F1
#
_entry.id   AF-A0A1X7SPZ5-F1
#
_cell.length_a   1.000
_cell.length_b   1.000
_cell.length_c   1.000
_cell.angle_alpha   90.00
_cell.angle_beta   90.00
_cell.angle_gamma   90.00
#
_symmetry.space_group_name_H-M   'P 1'
#
loop_
_entity.id
_entity.type
_entity.pdbx_description
1 polymer ?
#
loop_
_entity_poly.entity_id
_entity_poly.type
_entity_poly.pdbx_seq_one_letter_code
_entity_poly.pdbx_strand_id
1 'polypeptide(L)'
;MVQVYLESFVTHYTPQFSVTPKMHYLVHLAKQMTLFGPLIHHLCMRFESKNAQIKSFVTRCFRNVPLFIAIRNQQCKFVIINGSNTNLDMSYA
;
A
#
# COMPACT_ATOMS: atom_id res chain seq x y z
N MET A 1 -12.57 17.54 -20.07
CA MET A 1 -13.59 16.75 -19.36
C MET A 1 -13.38 16.79 -17.84
N VAL A 2 -12.31 16.21 -17.27
CA VAL A 2 -12.07 16.25 -15.81
C VAL A 2 -11.83 17.66 -15.27
N GLN A 3 -11.06 18.48 -15.99
CA GLN A 3 -10.81 19.87 -15.59
C GLN A 3 -12.10 20.71 -15.54
N VAL A 4 -12.94 20.58 -16.57
CA VAL A 4 -14.26 21.25 -16.65
C VAL A 4 -15.17 20.86 -15.47
N TYR A 5 -15.12 19.60 -15.05
CA TYR A 5 -15.82 19.15 -13.85
C TYR A 5 -15.31 19.85 -12.58
N LEU A 6 -13.99 19.95 -12.40
CA LEU A 6 -13.39 20.62 -11.24
C LEU A 6 -13.73 22.12 -11.21
N GLU A 7 -13.70 22.78 -12.37
CA GLU A 7 -14.10 24.18 -12.51
C GLU A 7 -15.58 24.37 -12.14
N SER A 8 -16.46 23.49 -12.63
CA SER A 8 -17.90 23.51 -12.28
C SER A 8 -18.14 23.30 -10.79
N PHE A 9 -17.39 22.40 -10.15
CA PHE A 9 -17.45 22.16 -8.71
C PHE A 9 -17.06 23.41 -7.91
N VAL A 10 -15.98 24.08 -8.31
CA VAL A 10 -15.57 25.34 -7.67
C VAL A 10 -16.70 26.37 -7.76
N THR A 11 -17.32 26.54 -8.94
CA THR A 11 -18.39 27.53 -9.14
C THR A 11 -19.61 27.29 -8.26
N HIS A 12 -20.01 26.04 -8.01
CA HIS A 12 -21.26 25.73 -7.31
C HIS A 12 -21.11 25.60 -5.79
N TYR A 13 -19.92 25.22 -5.31
CA TYR A 13 -19.71 24.87 -3.90
C TYR A 13 -18.77 25.82 -3.15
N THR A 14 -18.20 26.84 -3.80
CA THR A 14 -17.51 27.94 -3.10
C THR A 14 -18.52 28.95 -2.56
N PRO A 15 -18.32 29.51 -1.34
CA PRO A 15 -17.08 29.48 -0.54
C PRO A 15 -16.97 28.32 0.49
N GLN A 16 -17.97 27.44 0.57
CA GLN A 16 -18.05 26.44 1.65
C GLN A 16 -17.03 25.30 1.49
N PHE A 17 -16.70 24.93 0.26
CA PHE A 17 -15.77 23.83 -0.04
C PHE A 17 -14.74 24.26 -1.07
N SER A 18 -13.48 23.88 -0.82
CA SER A 18 -12.36 24.09 -1.73
C SER A 18 -11.92 22.78 -2.38
N VAL A 19 -11.27 22.89 -3.54
CA VAL A 19 -10.69 21.73 -4.23
C VAL A 19 -9.52 21.21 -3.41
N THR A 20 -9.65 19.97 -2.94
CA THR A 20 -8.55 19.30 -2.23
C THR A 20 -7.44 18.90 -3.22
N PRO A 21 -6.18 18.76 -2.77
CA PRO A 21 -5.10 18.25 -3.60
C PRO A 21 -5.42 16.89 -4.25
N LYS A 22 -6.18 16.04 -3.54
CA LYS A 22 -6.64 14.74 -4.06
C LYS A 22 -7.58 14.89 -5.26
N MET A 23 -8.46 15.89 -5.27
CA MET A 23 -9.32 16.19 -6.42
C MET A 23 -8.51 16.74 -7.60
N HIS A 24 -7.58 17.67 -7.35
CA HIS A 24 -6.72 18.20 -8.40
C HIS A 24 -5.88 17.10 -9.07
N TYR A 25 -5.49 16.07 -8.33
CA TYR A 25 -4.75 14.91 -8.85
C TYR A 25 -5.44 14.22 -10.03
N LEU A 26 -6.78 14.28 -10.12
CA LEU A 26 -7.54 13.68 -11.22
C LEU A 26 -7.13 14.20 -12.60
N VAL A 27 -6.65 15.45 -12.70
CA VAL A 27 -6.17 16.05 -13.95
C VAL A 27 -4.90 15.33 -14.45
N HIS A 28 -4.09 14.81 -13.54
CA HIS A 28 -2.82 14.14 -13.87
C HIS A 28 -2.98 12.66 -14.18
N LEU A 29 -4.09 12.03 -13.79
CA LEU A 29 -4.32 10.59 -13.97
C LEU A 29 -4.23 10.15 -15.43
N ALA A 30 -4.76 10.94 -16.37
CA ALA A 30 -4.69 10.61 -17.79
C ALA A 30 -3.25 10.55 -18.30
N LYS A 31 -2.41 11.52 -17.89
CA LYS A 31 -0.98 11.54 -18.22
C LYS A 31 -0.21 10.39 -17.57
N GLN A 32 -0.60 10.01 -16.34
CA GLN A 32 0.01 8.87 -15.67
C GLN A 32 -0.34 7.54 -16.35
N MET A 33 -1.59 7.40 -16.81
CA MET A 33 -2.02 6.21 -17.55
C MET A 33 -1.22 6.01 -18.84
N THR A 34 -0.93 7.10 -19.55
CA THR A 34 -0.16 7.02 -20.80
C THR A 34 1.33 6.75 -20.56
N LEU A 35 1.91 7.29 -19.49
CA LEU A 35 3.34 7.13 -19.19
C LEU A 35 3.68 5.80 -18.47
N PHE A 36 2.81 5.36 -17.56
CA PHE A 36 3.12 4.25 -16.64
C PHE A 36 2.17 3.05 -16.79
N GLY A 37 1.13 3.18 -17.62
CA GLY A 37 0.15 2.12 -17.84
C GLY A 37 -0.98 2.12 -16.80
N PRO A 38 -1.61 0.96 -16.54
CA PRO A 38 -2.79 0.88 -15.68
C PRO A 38 -2.56 1.40 -14.26
N LEU A 39 -3.37 2.38 -13.83
CA LEU A 39 -3.26 3.00 -12.49
C LEU A 39 -3.45 2.03 -11.33
N ILE A 40 -4.12 0.90 -11.54
CA ILE A 40 -4.32 -0.14 -10.53
C ILE A 40 -2.99 -0.70 -9.99
N HIS A 41 -1.93 -0.71 -10.81
CA HIS A 41 -0.61 -1.17 -10.39
C HIS A 41 0.11 -0.16 -9.49
N HIS A 42 -0.30 1.12 -9.50
CA HIS A 42 0.27 2.17 -8.66
C HIS A 42 -0.44 2.32 -7.31
N LEU A 43 -1.52 1.56 -7.06
CA LEU A 43 -2.22 1.60 -5.79
C LEU A 43 -1.36 0.99 -4.67
N CYS A 44 -1.29 1.69 -3.54
CA CYS A 44 -0.59 1.21 -2.35
C CYS A 44 -1.29 0.03 -1.65
N MET A 45 -2.46 -0.42 -2.13
CA MET A 45 -3.25 -1.49 -1.49
C MET A 45 -2.44 -2.78 -1.31
N ARG A 46 -1.61 -3.15 -2.30
CA ARG A 46 -0.75 -4.33 -2.21
C ARG A 46 0.33 -4.19 -1.13
N PHE A 47 0.92 -3.00 -1.03
CA PHE A 47 1.90 -2.69 0.01
C PHE A 47 1.26 -2.74 1.40
N GLU A 48 0.13 -2.06 1.59
CA GLU A 48 -0.59 -2.03 2.87
C GLU A 48 -1.06 -3.42 3.30
N SER A 49 -1.57 -4.23 2.37
CA SER A 49 -1.97 -5.62 2.63
C SER A 49 -0.80 -6.47 3.14
N LYS A 50 0.38 -6.37 2.50
CA LYS A 50 1.58 -7.09 2.96
C LYS A 50 2.06 -6.57 4.31
N ASN A 51 1.99 -5.26 4.52
CA ASN A 51 2.39 -4.61 5.76
C ASN A 51 1.47 -4.98 6.94
N ALA A 52 0.19 -5.25 6.69
CA ALA A 52 -0.74 -5.73 7.73
C ALA A 52 -0.28 -7.06 8.35
N GLN A 53 0.19 -8.00 7.52
CA GLN A 53 0.79 -9.24 8.03
C GLN A 53 2.01 -8.95 8.90
N ILE A 54 2.89 -8.03 8.49
CA ILE A 54 4.10 -7.66 9.22
C ILE A 54 3.76 -7.05 10.58
N LYS A 55 2.81 -6.12 10.61
CA LYS A 55 2.34 -5.48 11.85
C LYS A 55 1.83 -6.49 12.89
N SER A 56 1.30 -7.64 12.47
CA SER A 56 0.79 -8.66 13.41
C SER A 56 1.85 -9.28 14.33
N PHE A 57 3.13 -9.28 13.92
CA PHE A 57 4.22 -9.90 14.69
C PHE A 57 5.32 -8.93 15.12
N VAL A 58 5.43 -7.74 14.50
CA VAL A 58 6.44 -6.71 14.85
C VAL A 58 6.38 -6.30 16.33
N THR A 59 5.24 -6.41 17.00
CA THR A 59 5.07 -6.07 18.42
C THR A 59 5.86 -6.97 19.39
N ARG A 60 6.54 -8.02 18.90
CA ARG A 60 7.22 -9.04 19.74
C ARG A 60 8.74 -8.87 19.87
N CYS A 61 9.38 -8.05 19.03
CA CYS A 61 10.82 -7.80 19.11
C CYS A 61 11.16 -6.31 18.92
N PHE A 62 11.60 -5.64 19.98
CA PHE A 62 11.95 -4.21 19.95
C PHE A 62 13.44 -3.93 19.74
N ARG A 63 14.31 -4.95 19.87
CA ARG A 63 15.77 -4.79 19.79
C ARG A 63 16.27 -4.63 18.34
N ASN A 64 15.76 -5.44 17.40
CA ASN A 64 16.12 -5.36 15.98
C ASN A 64 14.92 -5.74 15.10
N VAL A 65 14.02 -4.77 14.92
CA VAL A 65 12.78 -4.93 14.14
C VAL A 65 13.05 -5.34 12.69
N PRO A 66 14.00 -4.74 11.93
CA PRO A 66 14.24 -5.11 10.54
C PRO A 66 14.70 -6.56 10.36
N LEU A 67 15.63 -7.04 11.20
CA LEU A 67 16.14 -8.42 11.14
C LEU A 67 15.02 -9.43 11.42
N PHE A 68 14.22 -9.16 12.46
CA PHE A 68 13.09 -10.01 12.83
C PHE A 68 12.04 -10.10 11.71
N ILE A 69 11.70 -8.96 11.09
CA ILE A 69 10.78 -8.92 9.94
C ILE A 69 11.34 -9.73 8.77
N ALA A 70 12.63 -9.58 8.46
CA ALA A 70 13.26 -10.28 7.34
C ALA A 70 13.20 -11.81 7.50
N ILE A 71 13.59 -12.32 8.67
CA ILE A 71 13.56 -13.75 9.00
C ILE A 71 12.13 -14.28 8.92
N ARG A 72 11.17 -13.59 9.57
CA ARG A 72 9.77 -14.04 9.60
C ARG A 72 9.15 -14.06 8.20
N ASN A 73 9.44 -13.05 7.37
CA ASN A 73 8.97 -13.01 6.00
C ASN A 73 9.55 -14.14 5.14
N GLN A 74 10.81 -14.51 5.35
CA GLN A 74 11.44 -15.65 4.65
C GLN A 74 10.81 -16.98 5.09
N GLN A 75 10.58 -17.17 6.39
CA GLN A 75 9.89 -18.35 6.93
C GLN A 75 8.47 -18.49 6.36
N CYS A 76 7.67 -17.42 6.38
CA CYS A 76 6.32 -17.44 5.82
C CYS A 76 6.31 -17.78 4.34
N LYS A 77 7.28 -17.28 3.55
CA LYS A 77 7.40 -17.62 2.13
C LYS A 77 7.80 -19.09 1.92
N PHE A 78 8.73 -19.61 2.73
CA PHE A 78 9.17 -21.00 2.66
C PHE A 78 8.02 -21.99 2.90
N VAL A 79 7.19 -21.73 3.92
CA VAL A 79 6.01 -22.56 4.24
C VAL A 79 5.02 -22.60 3.09
N ILE A 80 4.79 -21.47 2.42
CA ILE A 80 3.88 -21.38 1.27
C ILE A 80 4.40 -22.19 0.07
N ILE A 81 5.71 -22.19 -0.16
CA ILE A 81 6.33 -22.83 -1.33
C ILE A 81 6.45 -24.36 -1.15
N ASN A 82 6.86 -24.81 0.05
CA ASN A 82 7.21 -26.22 0.27
C ASN A 82 6.07 -27.06 0.86
N GLY A 83 4.93 -26.46 1.18
CA GLY A 83 3.82 -27.15 1.84
C GLY A 83 4.13 -27.48 3.30
N SER A 84 3.08 -27.68 4.09
CA SER A 84 3.06 -27.78 5.55
C SER A 84 3.75 -29.05 6.10
N ASN A 85 5.05 -29.24 5.88
CA ASN A 85 5.77 -30.43 6.37
C ASN A 85 7.12 -30.11 7.03
N THR A 86 7.22 -29.00 7.76
CA THR A 86 8.38 -28.80 8.64
C THR A 86 7.94 -28.16 9.96
N ASN A 87 8.01 -28.93 11.04
CA ASN A 87 8.14 -28.40 12.40
C ASN A 87 9.42 -27.56 12.45
N LEU A 88 9.28 -26.25 12.21
CA LEU A 88 10.38 -25.31 12.42
C LEU A 88 10.32 -24.90 13.89
N ASP A 89 11.01 -25.67 14.72
CA ASP A 89 11.22 -25.37 16.14
C ASP A 89 11.82 -23.97 16.27
N MET A 90 11.03 -23.06 16.87
CA MET A 90 11.45 -21.72 17.26
C MET A 90 12.32 -21.79 18.52
N SER A 91 13.57 -22.25 18.41
CA SER A 91 14.52 -22.23 19.54
C SER A 91 15.58 -21.12 19.47
N TYR A 92 15.50 -20.19 18.52
CA TYR A 92 16.45 -19.08 18.46
C TYR A 92 15.74 -17.78 18.07
N ALA A 93 15.09 -17.17 19.06
CA ALA A 93 14.80 -15.74 19.13
C ALA A 93 14.93 -15.28 20.58
#